data_AF-Q3BM94-F1
#
_entry.id   AF-Q3BM94-F1
#
_cell.length_a   1.000
_cell.length_b   1.000
_cell.length_c   1.000
_cell.angle_alpha   90.00
_cell.angle_beta   90.00
_cell.angle_gamma   90.00
#
_symmetry.space_group_name_H-M   'P 1'
#
loop_
_entity.id
_entity.type
_entity.pdbx_description
1 polymer ?
#
loop_
_entity_poly.entity_id
_entity_poly.type
_entity_poly.pdbx_seq_one_letter_code
_entity_poly.pdbx_strand_id
1 'polypeptide(L)'
;MFVPVAAAADIRLQPPREPGTIAPRYQHERGLLALRADTRPDQLIQRGKLLLQPSAGWMAGFAGGQVLVIRFAHQPLSAIHPEQGQVELYLDAPPRHPEQGLLEMEVHAPYRQLAPGAQMQAQEQWTLLRYSGPDEEQAQRRFLCSQANALALANACDAPPAPR
;
A
#
# COMPACT_ATOMS: atom_id res chain seq x y z
N MET A 1 -4.31 -5.06 1.21
CA MET A 1 -3.62 -3.97 0.48
C MET A 1 -2.15 -4.31 0.36
N PHE A 2 -1.52 -4.07 -0.78
CA PHE A 2 -0.11 -4.45 -1.05
C PHE A 2 0.71 -3.31 -1.63
N VAL A 3 1.92 -3.10 -1.09
CA VAL A 3 2.89 -2.12 -1.57
C VAL A 3 4.29 -2.78 -1.61
N PRO A 4 5.03 -2.70 -2.72
CA PRO A 4 6.40 -3.19 -2.77
C PRO A 4 7.28 -2.29 -1.89
N VAL A 5 7.92 -2.84 -0.87
CA VAL A 5 8.77 -2.12 0.10
C VAL A 5 10.01 -2.96 0.37
N ALA A 6 11.21 -2.41 0.14
CA ALA A 6 12.44 -3.21 0.21
C ALA A 6 12.82 -3.54 1.65
N ALA A 7 12.81 -2.54 2.55
CA ALA A 7 13.24 -2.71 3.94
C ALA A 7 12.19 -2.21 4.92
N ALA A 8 12.18 -2.79 6.13
CA ALA A 8 11.27 -2.34 7.19
C ALA A 8 11.50 -0.87 7.61
N ALA A 9 12.73 -0.38 7.43
CA ALA A 9 13.08 1.02 7.69
C ALA A 9 12.37 2.02 6.75
N ASP A 10 11.86 1.55 5.61
CA ASP A 10 11.11 2.35 4.65
C ASP A 10 9.62 2.47 5.02
N ILE A 11 9.21 1.92 6.18
CA ILE A 11 7.85 1.92 6.70
C ILE A 11 7.81 2.75 7.97
N ARG A 12 7.02 3.83 7.97
CA ARG A 12 6.77 4.63 9.16
C ARG A 12 5.29 4.59 9.52
N LEU A 13 5.00 4.00 10.68
CA LEU A 13 3.66 3.95 11.24
C LEU A 13 3.40 5.21 12.08
N GLN A 14 2.34 5.94 11.75
CA GLN A 14 1.77 7.00 12.58
C GLN A 14 0.55 6.43 13.32
N PRO A 15 0.69 6.08 14.61
CA PRO A 15 -0.39 5.51 15.39
C PRO A 15 -1.49 6.56 15.65
N PRO A 16 -2.73 6.11 15.93
CA PRO A 16 -3.83 7.02 16.22
C PRO A 16 -3.64 7.66 17.60
N ARG A 17 -4.27 8.81 17.82
CA ARG A 17 -4.17 9.55 19.10
C ARG A 17 -5.45 9.48 19.92
N GLU A 18 -6.55 9.05 19.30
CA GLU A 18 -7.88 9.03 19.88
C GLU A 18 -8.10 7.80 20.77
N PRO A 19 -8.74 7.94 21.94
CA PRO A 19 -9.19 6.80 22.74
C PRO A 19 -10.09 5.85 21.94
N GLY A 20 -10.02 4.55 22.24
CA GLY A 20 -10.81 3.53 21.56
C GLY A 20 -10.27 3.09 20.19
N THR A 21 -9.05 3.53 19.84
CA THR A 21 -8.37 3.15 18.60
C THR A 21 -7.11 2.34 18.87
N ILE A 22 -6.68 1.59 17.87
CA ILE A 22 -5.41 0.87 17.84
C ILE A 22 -4.77 1.03 16.46
N ALA A 23 -3.43 1.05 16.42
CA ALA A 23 -2.71 1.17 15.17
C ALA A 23 -3.01 0.00 14.20
N PRO A 24 -3.02 0.25 12.88
CA PRO A 24 -3.22 -0.80 11.88
C PRO A 24 -2.11 -1.84 11.95
N ARG A 25 -2.44 -3.09 11.65
CA ARG A 25 -1.47 -4.19 11.54
C ARG A 25 -1.08 -4.40 10.09
N TYR A 26 0.22 -4.57 9.87
CA TYR A 26 0.76 -4.94 8.57
C TYR A 26 1.78 -6.07 8.72
N GLN A 27 1.97 -6.81 7.65
CA GLN A 27 3.07 -7.76 7.47
C GLN A 27 4.03 -7.18 6.44
N HIS A 28 5.33 -7.44 6.60
CA HIS A 28 6.34 -7.11 5.61
C HIS A 28 7.18 -8.37 5.36
N GLU A 29 6.94 -9.00 4.22
CA GLU A 29 7.62 -10.24 3.85
C GLU A 29 8.07 -10.19 2.40
N ARG A 30 9.30 -10.62 2.14
CA ARG A 30 9.85 -10.81 0.78
C ARG A 30 9.70 -9.55 -0.10
N GLY A 31 9.96 -8.38 0.48
CA GLY A 31 9.92 -7.11 -0.24
C GLY A 31 8.51 -6.56 -0.49
N LEU A 32 7.47 -7.11 0.14
CA LEU A 32 6.10 -6.67 -0.01
C LEU A 32 5.47 -6.39 1.36
N LEU A 33 4.91 -5.20 1.52
CA LEU A 33 4.03 -4.86 2.64
C LEU A 33 2.62 -5.33 2.32
N ALA A 34 1.99 -6.00 3.29
CA ALA A 34 0.58 -6.37 3.28
C ALA A 34 -0.14 -5.70 4.47
N LEU A 35 -1.02 -4.75 4.19
CA LEU A 35 -1.91 -4.12 5.18
C LEU A 35 -3.28 -4.80 5.13
N ARG A 36 -3.79 -5.20 6.29
CA ARG A 36 -5.10 -5.86 6.45
C ARG A 36 -5.89 -5.21 7.59
N ALA A 37 -7.20 -5.20 7.43
CA ALA A 37 -8.13 -4.84 8.49
C ALA A 37 -8.80 -6.13 8.98
N ASP A 38 -8.42 -6.59 10.17
CA ASP A 38 -8.94 -7.84 10.73
C ASP A 38 -10.13 -7.56 11.66
N THR A 39 -11.03 -8.52 11.82
CA THR A 39 -12.02 -8.47 12.90
C THR A 39 -11.32 -8.56 14.25
N ARG A 40 -11.83 -7.82 15.24
CA ARG A 40 -11.19 -7.70 16.56
C ARG A 40 -12.16 -8.00 17.70
N PRO A 41 -11.74 -8.83 18.69
CA PRO A 41 -12.56 -9.12 19.86
C PRO A 41 -12.58 -7.99 20.90
N ASP A 42 -11.54 -7.15 20.93
CA ASP A 42 -11.35 -6.07 21.91
C ASP A 42 -12.14 -4.79 21.62
N GLN A 43 -12.95 -4.78 20.56
CA GLN A 43 -13.79 -3.67 20.13
C GLN A 43 -13.03 -2.37 19.79
N LEU A 44 -11.69 -2.41 19.63
CA LEU A 44 -10.92 -1.25 19.24
C LEU A 44 -10.98 -1.01 17.73
N ILE A 45 -11.13 0.25 17.32
CA ILE A 45 -11.09 0.66 15.92
C ILE A 45 -9.64 0.60 15.43
N GLN A 46 -9.39 -0.06 14.31
CA GLN A 46 -8.07 -0.02 13.67
C GLN A 46 -7.95 1.28 12.90
N ARG A 47 -7.17 2.22 13.43
CA ARG A 47 -7.01 3.54 12.83
C ARG A 47 -5.56 3.94 12.80
N GLY A 48 -5.11 4.53 11.70
CA GLY A 48 -3.79 5.13 11.62
C GLY A 48 -3.29 5.23 10.20
N LYS A 49 -2.10 5.81 10.07
CA LYS A 49 -1.47 6.07 8.77
C LYS A 49 -0.14 5.36 8.66
N LEU A 50 0.15 4.78 7.50
CA LEU A 50 1.47 4.29 7.13
C LEU A 50 2.05 5.20 6.05
N LEU A 51 3.26 5.69 6.28
CA LEU A 51 4.06 6.41 5.28
C LEU A 51 5.12 5.46 4.76
N LEU A 52 5.15 5.26 3.45
CA LEU A 52 5.97 4.23 2.81
C LEU A 52 6.89 4.86 1.76
N GLN A 53 8.17 4.49 1.77
CA GLN A 53 9.03 4.58 0.59
C GLN A 53 8.92 3.24 -0.17
N PRO A 54 8.20 3.19 -1.29
CA PRO A 54 8.08 1.96 -2.05
C PRO A 54 9.40 1.63 -2.75
N SER A 55 9.57 0.36 -3.13
CA SER A 55 10.69 -0.10 -3.96
C SER A 55 10.34 -0.19 -5.45
N ALA A 56 9.05 -0.04 -5.78
CA ALA A 56 8.54 0.02 -7.15
C ALA A 56 7.25 0.85 -7.22
N GLY A 57 6.95 1.40 -8.40
CA GLY A 57 5.87 2.36 -8.63
C GLY A 57 4.48 1.75 -8.78
N TRP A 58 4.03 0.95 -7.81
CA TRP A 58 2.67 0.42 -7.82
C TRP A 58 2.17 0.09 -6.41
N MET A 59 0.85 0.00 -6.28
CA MET A 59 0.18 -0.47 -5.07
C MET A 59 -1.16 -1.14 -5.45
N ALA A 60 -1.64 -2.10 -4.66
CA ALA A 60 -2.85 -2.84 -4.97
C ALA A 60 -3.79 -3.10 -3.78
N GLY A 61 -5.04 -2.67 -3.90
CA GLY A 61 -6.12 -2.89 -2.92
C GLY A 61 -7.10 -3.96 -3.39
N PHE A 62 -7.48 -4.88 -2.51
CA PHE A 62 -8.51 -5.89 -2.77
C PHE A 62 -9.77 -5.53 -1.99
N ALA A 63 -10.93 -5.63 -2.64
CA ALA A 63 -12.22 -5.37 -2.00
C ALA A 63 -13.30 -6.27 -2.62
N GLY A 64 -13.70 -7.34 -1.94
CA GLY A 64 -14.62 -8.33 -2.50
C GLY A 64 -14.06 -8.97 -3.78
N GLY A 65 -14.83 -8.94 -4.87
CA GLY A 65 -14.51 -9.62 -6.13
C GLY A 65 -13.60 -8.84 -7.09
N GLN A 66 -12.89 -7.82 -6.62
CA GLN A 66 -12.07 -6.94 -7.45
C GLN A 66 -10.78 -6.54 -6.78
N VAL A 67 -9.83 -6.11 -7.61
CA VAL A 67 -8.56 -5.53 -7.20
C VAL A 67 -8.31 -4.27 -8.00
N LEU A 68 -8.03 -3.19 -7.27
CA LEU A 68 -7.58 -1.93 -7.82
C LEU A 68 -6.06 -1.90 -7.75
N VAL A 69 -5.42 -1.80 -8.91
CA VAL A 69 -3.97 -1.59 -9.03
C VAL A 69 -3.72 -0.16 -9.47
N ILE A 70 -2.99 0.60 -8.66
CA ILE A 70 -2.56 1.96 -8.99
C ILE A 70 -1.07 1.91 -9.30
N ARG A 71 -0.69 2.38 -10.49
CA ARG A 71 0.70 2.47 -10.95
C ARG A 71 1.09 3.92 -11.11
N PHE A 72 2.32 4.25 -10.73
CA PHE A 72 2.82 5.62 -10.67
C PHE A 72 4.33 5.66 -10.91
N ALA A 73 4.87 6.84 -11.20
CA ALA A 73 6.31 6.99 -11.35
C ALA A 73 7.00 6.86 -9.99
N HIS A 74 7.83 5.83 -9.79
CA HIS A 74 8.66 5.68 -8.58
C HIS A 74 9.69 6.81 -8.49
N GLN A 75 9.79 7.43 -7.31
CA GLN A 75 10.69 8.55 -7.04
C GLN A 75 11.73 8.17 -5.97
N PRO A 76 12.96 8.69 -6.07
CA PRO A 76 13.92 8.52 -4.99
C PRO A 76 13.43 9.23 -3.73
N LEU A 77 13.80 8.71 -2.55
CA LEU A 77 13.42 9.29 -1.25
C LEU A 77 13.75 10.79 -1.15
N SER A 78 14.86 11.23 -1.72
CA SER A 78 15.29 12.64 -1.72
C SER A 78 14.35 13.59 -2.48
N ALA A 79 13.44 13.05 -3.31
CA ALA A 79 12.44 13.82 -4.03
C ALA A 79 11.09 13.84 -3.32
N ILE A 80 10.93 13.16 -2.19
CA ILE A 80 9.70 13.10 -1.39
C ILE A 80 9.87 14.00 -0.17
N HIS A 81 8.78 14.63 0.27
CA HIS A 81 8.81 15.47 1.48
C HIS A 81 9.25 14.61 2.69
N PRO A 82 10.21 15.06 3.53
CA PRO A 82 10.74 14.25 4.63
C PRO A 82 9.69 13.73 5.62
N GLU A 83 8.61 14.48 5.80
CA GLU A 83 7.50 14.10 6.69
C GLU A 83 6.47 13.15 6.05
N GLN A 84 6.59 12.85 4.75
CA GLN A 84 5.64 12.01 3.99
C GLN A 84 6.32 10.77 3.39
N GLY A 85 5.51 9.80 2.97
CA GLY A 85 5.95 8.69 2.12
C GLY A 85 5.66 9.01 0.66
N GLN A 86 6.29 8.31 -0.29
CA GLN A 86 5.78 8.36 -1.66
C GLN A 86 4.38 7.71 -1.71
N VAL A 87 4.15 6.68 -0.90
CA VAL A 87 2.83 6.08 -0.71
C VAL A 87 2.38 6.35 0.73
N GLU A 88 1.13 6.78 0.89
CA GLU A 88 0.46 6.85 2.18
C GLU A 88 -0.77 5.96 2.19
N LEU A 89 -0.93 5.20 3.28
CA LEU A 89 -2.11 4.38 3.52
C LEU A 89 -2.75 4.84 4.82
N TYR A 90 -3.99 5.32 4.76
CA TYR A 90 -4.79 5.58 5.95
C TYR A 90 -5.86 4.51 6.08
N LEU A 91 -5.92 3.88 7.25
CA LEU A 91 -6.94 2.89 7.59
C LEU A 91 -7.83 3.46 8.69
N ASP A 92 -9.13 3.25 8.55
CA ASP A 92 -10.13 3.45 9.58
C ASP A 92 -11.17 2.31 9.51
N ALA A 93 -10.93 1.25 10.26
CA ALA A 93 -11.73 0.02 10.18
C ALA A 93 -12.40 -0.32 11.52
N PRO A 94 -13.73 -0.45 11.55
CA PRO A 94 -14.45 -0.83 12.76
C PRO A 94 -14.17 -2.31 13.12
N PRO A 95 -14.23 -2.67 14.42
CA PRO A 95 -13.76 -3.97 14.91
C PRO A 95 -14.58 -5.18 14.45
N ARG A 96 -15.89 -5.02 14.21
CA ARG A 96 -16.79 -6.13 13.88
C ARG A 96 -17.00 -6.31 12.38
N HIS A 97 -16.97 -5.20 11.65
CA HIS A 97 -17.27 -5.14 10.22
C HIS A 97 -16.17 -4.36 9.49
N PRO A 98 -14.90 -4.82 9.52
CA PRO A 98 -13.79 -4.10 8.91
C PRO A 98 -14.00 -3.82 7.42
N GLU A 99 -14.82 -4.63 6.73
CA GLU A 99 -15.24 -4.43 5.34
C GLU A 99 -16.07 -3.16 5.10
N GLN A 100 -16.67 -2.60 6.15
CA GLN A 100 -17.40 -1.33 6.13
C GLN A 100 -16.50 -0.13 6.48
N GLY A 101 -15.22 -0.37 6.74
CA GLY A 101 -14.23 0.65 7.02
C GLY A 101 -13.76 1.41 5.78
N LEU A 102 -12.87 2.37 6.01
CA LEU A 102 -12.20 3.14 4.97
C LEU A 102 -10.74 2.73 4.88
N LEU A 103 -10.29 2.49 3.65
CA LEU A 103 -8.87 2.42 3.30
C LEU A 103 -8.62 3.51 2.24
N GLU A 104 -7.83 4.51 2.60
CA GLU A 104 -7.31 5.51 1.66
C GLU A 104 -5.93 5.06 1.16
N MET A 105 -5.70 5.27 -0.13
CA MET A 105 -4.47 4.91 -0.82
C MET A 105 -3.99 6.13 -1.60
N GLU A 106 -2.92 6.77 -1.15
CA GLU A 106 -2.43 8.03 -1.72
C GLU A 106 -1.01 7.88 -2.27
N VAL A 107 -0.72 8.63 -3.33
CA VAL A 107 0.61 8.74 -3.93
C VAL A 107 1.05 10.19 -3.94
N HIS A 108 2.28 10.44 -3.50
CA HIS A 108 2.92 11.74 -3.55
C HIS A 108 3.84 11.83 -4.77
N ALA A 109 3.64 12.89 -5.56
CA ALA A 109 4.58 13.29 -6.61
C ALA A 109 5.83 13.95 -5.99
N PRO A 110 6.89 14.22 -6.79
CA PRO A 110 8.08 14.91 -6.28
C PRO A 110 7.75 16.23 -5.57
N TYR A 111 8.25 16.40 -4.35
CA TYR A 111 8.23 17.65 -3.62
C TYR A 111 9.21 18.63 -4.27
N ARG A 112 8.67 19.68 -4.92
CA ARG A 112 9.46 20.66 -5.66
C ARG A 112 8.90 22.07 -5.46
N GLN A 113 9.80 23.03 -5.34
CA GLN A 113 9.44 24.45 -5.42
C GLN A 113 9.28 24.84 -6.89
N LEU A 114 8.16 25.47 -7.23
CA LEU A 114 7.88 26.00 -8.56
C LEU A 114 8.05 27.52 -8.56
N ALA A 115 8.76 28.05 -9.56
CA ALA A 115 8.77 29.48 -9.84
C ALA A 115 7.42 29.92 -10.45
N PRO A 116 7.09 31.23 -10.43
CA PRO A 116 5.93 31.74 -11.15
C PRO A 116 5.94 31.31 -12.63
N GLY A 117 4.84 30.72 -13.09
CA GLY A 117 4.69 30.21 -14.46
C GLY A 117 5.30 28.82 -14.71
N ALA A 118 6.03 28.24 -13.75
CA ALA A 118 6.52 26.87 -13.86
C ALA A 118 5.39 25.85 -13.64
N GLN A 119 5.55 24.66 -14.20
CA GLN A 119 4.58 23.57 -14.13
C GLN A 119 5.26 22.29 -13.66
N MET A 120 4.47 21.43 -13.01
CA MET A 120 4.82 20.03 -12.78
C MET A 120 3.67 19.14 -13.21
N GLN A 121 3.99 17.91 -13.57
CA GLN A 121 3.02 16.88 -13.90
C GLN A 121 3.31 15.66 -13.05
N ALA A 122 2.24 15.02 -12.61
CA ALA A 122 2.24 13.68 -12.07
C ALA A 122 1.21 12.85 -12.84
N GLN A 123 1.44 11.56 -12.92
CA GLN A 123 0.53 10.64 -13.58
C GLN A 123 0.39 9.38 -12.75
N GLU A 124 -0.84 8.90 -12.68
CA GLU A 124 -1.19 7.59 -12.16
C GLU A 124 -1.99 6.84 -13.22
N GLN A 125 -1.84 5.51 -13.24
CA GLN A 125 -2.68 4.63 -14.01
C GLN A 125 -3.41 3.66 -13.09
N TRP A 126 -4.73 3.71 -13.16
CA TRP A 126 -5.62 2.92 -12.32
C TRP A 126 -6.17 1.77 -13.17
N THR A 127 -6.00 0.54 -12.69
CA THR A 127 -6.49 -0.67 -13.37
C THR A 127 -7.35 -1.47 -12.42
N LEU A 128 -8.62 -1.66 -12.78
CA LEU A 128 -9.55 -2.50 -12.04
C LEU A 128 -9.59 -3.88 -12.68
N LEU A 129 -9.25 -4.92 -11.93
CA LEU A 129 -9.33 -6.30 -12.40
C LEU A 129 -10.36 -7.09 -11.58
N ARG A 130 -10.96 -8.09 -12.21
CA ARG A 130 -11.77 -9.09 -11.51
C ARG A 130 -10.86 -10.01 -10.68
N TYR A 131 -11.25 -10.26 -9.44
CA TYR A 131 -10.61 -11.21 -8.54
C TYR A 131 -11.65 -12.18 -7.99
N SER A 132 -11.49 -13.48 -8.24
CA SER A 132 -12.41 -14.52 -7.75
C SER A 132 -11.75 -15.47 -6.75
N GLY A 133 -10.56 -15.12 -6.25
CA GLY A 133 -9.87 -15.90 -5.22
C GLY A 133 -10.38 -15.60 -3.81
N PRO A 134 -9.95 -16.37 -2.80
CA PRO A 134 -10.30 -16.14 -1.41
C PRO A 134 -9.65 -14.85 -0.87
N ASP A 135 -10.23 -14.26 0.19
CA ASP A 135 -9.67 -13.09 0.89
C ASP A 135 -8.50 -13.47 1.83
N GLU A 136 -7.48 -14.06 1.20
CA GLU A 136 -6.27 -14.55 1.85
C GLU A 136 -5.05 -13.91 1.22
N GLU A 137 -4.15 -13.39 2.07
CA GLU A 137 -2.95 -12.69 1.63
C GLU A 137 -2.15 -13.49 0.60
N GLN A 138 -1.94 -14.80 0.83
CA GLN A 138 -1.18 -15.65 -0.09
C GLN A 138 -1.86 -15.80 -1.46
N ALA A 139 -3.20 -15.92 -1.48
CA ALA A 139 -3.96 -16.01 -2.73
C ALA A 139 -3.93 -14.68 -3.50
N GLN A 140 -4.02 -13.55 -2.79
CA GLN A 140 -3.91 -12.22 -3.36
C GLN A 140 -2.51 -11.93 -3.92
N ARG A 141 -1.44 -12.32 -3.20
CA ARG A 141 -0.04 -12.26 -3.68
C ARG A 141 0.15 -13.08 -4.95
N ARG A 142 -0.36 -14.32 -4.99
CA ARG A 142 -0.31 -15.17 -6.20
C ARG A 142 -1.02 -14.51 -7.38
N PHE A 143 -2.18 -13.89 -7.13
CA PHE A 143 -2.89 -13.15 -8.17
C PHE A 143 -2.08 -11.97 -8.70
N LEU A 144 -1.54 -11.11 -7.83
CA LEU A 144 -0.70 -9.98 -8.26
C LEU A 144 0.52 -10.46 -9.05
N CYS A 145 1.16 -11.53 -8.61
CA CYS A 145 2.28 -12.13 -9.34
C CYS A 145 1.85 -12.62 -10.74
N SER A 146 0.67 -13.22 -10.90
CA SER A 146 0.15 -13.60 -12.22
C SER A 146 -0.08 -12.41 -13.17
N GLN A 147 -0.30 -11.21 -12.60
CA GLN A 147 -0.48 -9.97 -13.35
C GLN A 147 0.83 -9.19 -13.57
N ALA A 148 1.95 -9.64 -12.99
CA ALA A 148 3.18 -8.86 -12.90
C ALA A 148 3.72 -8.45 -14.28
N ASN A 149 3.70 -9.35 -15.26
CA ASN A 149 4.16 -9.05 -16.61
C ASN A 149 3.20 -8.12 -17.35
N ALA A 150 1.89 -8.38 -17.28
CA ALA A 150 0.88 -7.60 -17.98
C ALA A 150 0.77 -6.15 -17.46
N LEU A 151 0.99 -5.96 -16.17
CA LEU A 151 0.89 -4.66 -15.50
C LEU A 151 2.24 -4.06 -15.09
N ALA A 152 3.37 -4.70 -15.43
CA ALA A 152 4.71 -4.26 -15.02
C ALA A 152 4.85 -4.06 -13.49
N LEU A 153 4.37 -5.02 -12.70
CA LEU A 153 4.42 -4.99 -11.23
C LEU A 153 5.76 -5.53 -10.74
N ALA A 154 6.82 -4.71 -10.87
CA ALA A 154 8.14 -5.06 -10.36
C ALA A 154 8.07 -5.43 -8.86
N ASN A 155 8.77 -6.48 -8.45
CA ASN A 155 8.77 -7.01 -7.07
C ASN A 155 7.43 -7.58 -6.57
N ALA A 156 6.45 -7.86 -7.45
CA ALA A 156 5.18 -8.50 -7.05
C ALA A 156 5.31 -10.02 -6.80
N CYS A 157 6.28 -10.66 -7.42
CA CYS A 157 6.58 -12.08 -7.24
C CYS A 157 7.75 -12.25 -6.28
N ASP A 158 7.76 -13.35 -5.52
CA ASP A 158 8.95 -13.74 -4.78
C ASP A 158 10.11 -13.99 -5.76
N ALA A 159 11.31 -13.52 -5.44
CA ALA A 159 12.49 -14.07 -6.08
C ALA A 159 12.55 -15.58 -5.76
N PRO A 160 12.90 -16.46 -6.72
CA PRO A 160 13.16 -17.85 -6.39
C PRO A 160 14.19 -17.91 -5.25
N PRO A 161 14.07 -18.84 -4.30
CA PRO A 161 15.05 -18.97 -3.23
C PRO A 161 16.44 -19.09 -3.85
N ALA A 162 17.40 -18.30 -3.34
CA ALA A 162 18.78 -18.42 -3.77
C ALA A 162 19.22 -19.89 -3.64
N PRO A 163 19.93 -20.46 -4.64
CA PRO A 163 20.45 -21.81 -4.52
C PRO A 163 21.34 -21.88 -3.27
N ARG A 164 21.05 -22.88 -2.42
CA ARG A 164 21.89 -23.23 -1.27
C ARG A 164 23.23 -23.77 -1.72
#